data_AF-A0A833ALQ7-F1
#
_entry.id   AF-A0A833ALQ7-F1
#
_cell.length_a   1.000
_cell.length_b   1.000
_cell.length_c   1.000
_cell.angle_alpha   90.00
_cell.angle_beta   90.00
_cell.angle_gamma   90.00
#
_symmetry.space_group_name_H-M   'P 1'
#
loop_
_entity.id
_entity.type
_entity.pdbx_description
1 polymer ?
#
loop_
_entity_poly.entity_id
_entity_poly.type
_entity_poly.pdbx_seq_one_letter_code
_entity_poly.pdbx_strand_id
1 'polypeptide(L)'
;MSTNNFSRNPLDRRKFMQFMTAIGATSIALPRKLFSAFSPQSNSRVVVVEDDSATSGNSIDESAVQVMMDAGIKNLTGISDVGEAWKSLMPNLKATGIIAIKVNCRSSALPTHPEVTNAVIEGLKQMTFAGVSFPENNIHIYDNFKAYFSESGYTINTSSTGVRCYTTTQYSSARYDVNGSSQRICTLITDTADYLINIGVLKNHASMAGATLCLKNHFGTCDSPRNMHINYGDPYIGALNALEPIKNKQCISILDALYGAAEGGPYGGATFVANKLIMSKDIVAVDHLGRELLQEQNSSTVSWASYIDSAVNYGLGTNDPSQMDIINITNPTTTGVENSDNNLNVPNDFQLEQNYPNPFNAGTKIKFYAAKTGEVELAIYNARGQHVRTLVNRSINTGWHQVAWDGRNEAGRMAASGIYICHFRSGSYKNAITMQLLK
;
A
#
# COMPACT_ATOMS: atom_id res chain seq x y z
N MET A 1 -15.77 -49.59 4.09
CA MET A 1 -16.81 -49.21 3.10
C MET A 1 -17.56 -48.02 3.72
N SER A 2 -17.64 -46.81 3.19
CA SER A 2 -17.46 -46.27 1.83
C SER A 2 -17.03 -44.80 1.95
N THR A 3 -16.08 -44.40 1.12
CA THR A 3 -15.56 -43.04 0.91
C THR A 3 -16.50 -42.23 0.00
N ASN A 4 -16.82 -40.97 0.33
CA ASN A 4 -17.49 -40.04 -0.60
C ASN A 4 -16.52 -38.95 -1.06
N ASN A 5 -16.18 -39.01 -2.36
CA ASN A 5 -15.44 -38.01 -3.12
C ASN A 5 -16.37 -36.84 -3.51
N PHE A 6 -15.92 -35.60 -3.30
CA PHE A 6 -16.48 -34.42 -3.96
C PHE A 6 -15.75 -34.18 -5.29
N SER A 7 -16.42 -34.45 -6.41
CA SER A 7 -15.95 -34.08 -7.75
C SER A 7 -16.43 -32.67 -8.13
N ARG A 8 -15.48 -31.82 -8.57
CA ARG A 8 -15.71 -30.53 -9.21
C ARG A 8 -16.51 -30.70 -10.51
N ASN A 9 -17.61 -29.95 -10.67
CA ASN A 9 -18.33 -29.85 -11.95
C ASN A 9 -17.89 -28.55 -12.67
N PRO A 10 -17.29 -28.62 -13.87
CA PRO A 10 -17.04 -27.45 -14.70
C PRO A 10 -18.32 -27.04 -15.45
N LEU A 11 -18.56 -25.72 -15.53
CA LEU A 11 -19.70 -25.10 -16.20
C LEU A 11 -19.86 -25.56 -17.67
N ASP A 12 -21.10 -25.90 -18.01
CA ASP A 12 -21.54 -26.54 -19.25
C ASP A 12 -21.43 -25.62 -20.48
N ARG A 13 -20.41 -25.84 -21.32
CA ARG A 13 -20.18 -25.20 -22.63
C ARG A 13 -21.40 -25.26 -23.57
N ARG A 14 -22.34 -26.18 -23.34
CA ARG A 14 -23.51 -26.39 -24.19
C ARG A 14 -24.60 -25.32 -23.99
N LYS A 15 -24.71 -24.74 -22.78
CA LYS A 15 -25.61 -23.59 -22.52
C LYS A 15 -25.10 -22.29 -23.14
N PHE A 16 -23.78 -22.13 -23.26
CA PHE A 16 -23.17 -20.96 -23.89
C PHE A 16 -23.40 -20.95 -25.42
N MET A 17 -23.31 -22.11 -26.07
CA MET A 17 -23.54 -22.24 -27.52
C MET A 17 -25.01 -22.05 -27.93
N GLN A 18 -25.97 -22.47 -27.09
CA GLN A 18 -27.39 -22.23 -27.35
C GLN A 18 -27.79 -20.75 -27.30
N PHE A 19 -27.04 -19.92 -26.56
CA PHE A 19 -27.26 -18.47 -26.49
C PHE A 19 -26.79 -17.74 -27.77
N MET A 20 -25.74 -18.26 -28.44
CA MET A 20 -25.13 -17.64 -29.63
C MET A 20 -25.94 -17.87 -30.93
N THR A 21 -26.70 -18.96 -31.02
CA THR A 21 -27.52 -19.27 -32.22
C THR A 21 -28.85 -18.50 -32.29
N ALA A 22 -29.28 -17.83 -31.22
CA ALA A 22 -30.54 -17.09 -31.18
C ALA A 22 -30.44 -15.63 -31.65
N ILE A 23 -29.25 -15.14 -32.02
CA ILE A 23 -29.03 -13.75 -32.49
C ILE A 23 -28.85 -13.70 -34.03
N GLY A 24 -29.12 -14.80 -34.73
CA GLY A 24 -29.24 -14.82 -36.17
C GLY A 24 -30.60 -14.30 -36.63
N ALA A 25 -30.63 -13.06 -37.12
CA ALA A 25 -31.73 -12.41 -37.86
C ALA A 25 -33.01 -12.09 -37.07
N THR A 26 -33.04 -10.95 -36.38
CA THR A 26 -34.13 -9.94 -36.47
C THR A 26 -33.79 -8.71 -35.63
N SER A 27 -33.84 -7.55 -36.24
CA SER A 27 -33.62 -6.24 -35.63
C SER A 27 -34.79 -5.87 -34.70
N ILE A 28 -34.61 -6.14 -33.41
CA ILE A 28 -35.45 -5.58 -32.33
C ILE A 28 -34.52 -4.78 -31.42
N ALA A 29 -34.76 -3.47 -31.32
CA ALA A 29 -34.03 -2.58 -30.43
C ALA A 29 -34.28 -2.99 -28.97
N LEU A 30 -33.29 -3.68 -28.36
CA LEU A 30 -33.30 -3.92 -26.92
C LEU A 30 -32.91 -2.65 -26.15
N PRO A 31 -33.51 -2.40 -24.97
CA PRO A 31 -33.16 -1.24 -24.16
C PRO A 31 -31.70 -1.33 -23.70
N ARG A 32 -30.99 -0.19 -23.79
CA ARG A 32 -29.56 0.05 -23.45
C ARG A 32 -29.08 -0.44 -22.07
N LYS A 33 -29.96 -1.00 -21.23
CA LYS A 33 -29.65 -1.49 -19.86
C LYS A 33 -29.16 -2.94 -19.80
N LEU A 34 -29.11 -3.69 -20.91
CA LEU A 34 -28.70 -5.10 -20.92
C LEU A 34 -27.28 -5.37 -21.46
N PHE A 35 -26.50 -4.32 -21.77
CA PHE A 35 -25.11 -4.44 -22.25
C PHE A 35 -24.13 -3.59 -21.41
N SER A 36 -24.19 -3.65 -20.09
CA SER A 36 -23.08 -3.18 -19.24
C SER A 36 -22.20 -4.32 -18.71
N ALA A 37 -22.32 -5.53 -19.27
CA ALA A 37 -21.53 -6.68 -18.84
C ALA A 37 -20.19 -6.71 -19.61
N PHE A 38 -19.10 -6.63 -18.83
CA PHE A 38 -17.69 -6.70 -19.21
C PHE A 38 -17.08 -5.49 -19.92
N SER A 39 -17.05 -4.35 -19.22
CA SER A 39 -15.82 -3.57 -19.22
C SER A 39 -14.82 -4.32 -18.31
N PRO A 40 -13.58 -4.60 -18.73
CA PRO A 40 -12.57 -5.06 -17.78
C PRO A 40 -12.46 -4.01 -16.69
N GLN A 41 -12.78 -4.38 -15.44
CA GLN A 41 -12.48 -3.55 -14.30
C GLN A 41 -10.96 -3.33 -14.33
N SER A 42 -10.52 -2.09 -14.51
CA SER A 42 -9.09 -1.79 -14.41
C SER A 42 -8.64 -2.18 -13.01
N ASN A 43 -7.61 -3.03 -12.91
CA ASN A 43 -7.05 -3.43 -11.63
C ASN A 43 -6.72 -2.19 -10.77
N SER A 44 -6.92 -2.32 -9.46
CA SER A 44 -6.59 -1.28 -8.49
C SER A 44 -5.08 -1.13 -8.43
N ARG A 45 -4.55 -0.04 -8.98
CA ARG A 45 -3.13 0.27 -8.93
C ARG A 45 -2.73 0.68 -7.51
N VAL A 46 -1.74 0.02 -6.94
CA VAL A 46 -1.19 0.32 -5.62
C VAL A 46 0.31 0.46 -5.74
N VAL A 47 0.87 1.53 -5.19
CA VAL A 47 2.33 1.73 -5.19
C VAL A 47 2.85 1.54 -3.77
N VAL A 48 3.83 0.66 -3.63
CA VAL A 48 4.59 0.42 -2.41
C VAL A 48 5.99 0.94 -2.64
N VAL A 49 6.38 1.96 -1.90
CA VAL A 49 7.72 2.55 -1.96
C VAL A 49 8.45 2.19 -0.68
N GLU A 50 9.61 1.56 -0.79
CA GLU A 50 10.47 1.17 0.31
C GLU A 50 11.82 1.88 0.19
N ASP A 51 12.32 2.48 1.27
CA ASP A 51 13.67 3.07 1.29
C ASP A 51 14.35 2.84 2.64
N ASP A 52 15.45 2.10 2.61
CA ASP A 52 16.22 1.76 3.81
C ASP A 52 16.81 3.00 4.52
N SER A 53 16.96 4.12 3.79
CA SER A 53 17.46 5.39 4.32
C SER A 53 16.39 6.26 4.97
N ALA A 54 15.11 5.94 4.79
CA ALA A 54 14.00 6.74 5.32
C ALA A 54 13.98 6.83 6.84
N THR A 55 14.54 5.83 7.54
CA THR A 55 14.65 5.84 8.99
C THR A 55 16.03 5.40 9.48
N SER A 56 16.44 5.94 10.62
CA SER A 56 17.63 5.51 11.36
C SER A 56 17.34 5.55 12.85
N GLY A 57 17.14 4.38 13.45
CA GLY A 57 16.70 4.28 14.85
C GLY A 57 15.29 4.83 15.02
N ASN A 58 15.15 5.97 15.71
CA ASN A 58 13.87 6.67 15.89
C ASN A 58 13.80 7.97 15.07
N SER A 59 14.77 8.22 14.21
CA SER A 59 14.84 9.41 13.36
C SER A 59 14.30 9.10 11.96
N ILE A 60 13.66 10.07 11.33
CA ILE A 60 13.18 10.00 9.95
C ILE A 60 14.04 10.95 9.10
N ASP A 61 14.49 10.47 7.94
CA ASP A 61 15.13 11.32 6.94
C ASP A 61 14.04 11.91 6.03
N GLU A 62 13.68 13.16 6.27
CA GLU A 62 12.65 13.86 5.51
C GLU A 62 12.98 13.97 4.01
N SER A 63 14.26 14.04 3.65
CA SER A 63 14.68 14.09 2.25
C SER A 63 14.44 12.76 1.56
N ALA A 64 14.80 11.64 2.21
CA ALA A 64 14.48 10.31 1.69
C ALA A 64 12.96 10.11 1.54
N VAL A 65 12.18 10.52 2.54
CA VAL A 65 10.70 10.45 2.50
C VAL A 65 10.13 11.30 1.35
N GLN A 66 10.68 12.47 1.06
CA GLN A 66 10.30 13.26 -0.11
C GLN A 66 10.52 12.48 -1.41
N VAL A 67 11.68 11.84 -1.57
CA VAL A 67 11.99 11.03 -2.76
C VAL A 67 11.04 9.84 -2.88
N MET A 68 10.71 9.19 -1.77
CA MET A 68 9.74 8.11 -1.75
C MET A 68 8.35 8.59 -2.21
N MET A 69 7.90 9.74 -1.69
CA MET A 69 6.61 10.33 -2.06
C MET A 69 6.54 10.67 -3.54
N ASP A 70 7.58 11.33 -4.06
CA ASP A 70 7.68 11.74 -5.47
C ASP A 70 7.71 10.51 -6.40
N ALA A 71 8.49 9.48 -6.07
CA ALA A 71 8.51 8.23 -6.83
C ALA A 71 7.13 7.53 -6.80
N GLY A 72 6.49 7.52 -5.64
CA GLY A 72 5.17 6.94 -5.44
C GLY A 72 4.09 7.61 -6.29
N ILE A 73 3.98 8.94 -6.23
CA ILE A 73 2.94 9.68 -6.96
C ILE A 73 3.15 9.60 -8.48
N LYS A 74 4.40 9.64 -8.96
CA LYS A 74 4.72 9.49 -10.38
C LYS A 74 4.32 8.12 -10.90
N ASN A 75 4.63 7.05 -10.17
CA ASN A 75 4.28 5.69 -10.58
C ASN A 75 2.77 5.40 -10.45
N LEU A 76 2.11 6.00 -9.46
CA LEU A 76 0.66 5.85 -9.30
C LEU A 76 -0.09 6.47 -10.49
N THR A 77 0.39 7.62 -10.97
CA THR A 77 -0.29 8.40 -12.02
C THR A 77 0.25 8.13 -13.43
N GLY A 78 1.46 7.60 -13.55
CA GLY A 78 2.20 7.48 -14.82
C GLY A 78 2.72 8.82 -15.35
N ILE A 79 2.75 9.88 -14.53
CA ILE A 79 3.17 11.23 -14.90
C ILE A 79 4.51 11.54 -14.24
N SER A 80 5.51 11.95 -15.03
CA SER A 80 6.90 12.14 -14.56
C SER A 80 7.12 13.44 -13.77
N ASP A 81 6.31 14.46 -14.04
CA ASP A 81 6.33 15.73 -13.30
C ASP A 81 5.49 15.61 -12.02
N VAL A 82 6.08 15.96 -10.88
CA VAL A 82 5.45 15.78 -9.56
C VAL A 82 4.19 16.65 -9.42
N GLY A 83 4.26 17.90 -9.85
CA GLY A 83 3.14 18.84 -9.79
C GLY A 83 1.97 18.36 -10.64
N GLU A 84 2.22 17.98 -11.89
CA GLU A 84 1.18 17.45 -12.78
C GLU A 84 0.65 16.09 -12.31
N ALA A 85 1.49 15.23 -11.71
CA ALA A 85 1.06 13.99 -11.09
C ALA A 85 0.05 14.24 -9.97
N TRP A 86 0.37 15.10 -9.00
CA TRP A 86 -0.56 15.48 -7.93
C TRP A 86 -1.84 16.11 -8.47
N LYS A 87 -1.71 17.04 -9.41
CA LYS A 87 -2.85 17.74 -10.01
C LYS A 87 -3.79 16.78 -10.75
N SER A 88 -3.26 15.72 -11.38
CA SER A 88 -4.06 14.70 -12.08
C SER A 88 -5.01 13.92 -11.17
N LEU A 89 -4.74 13.86 -9.86
CA LEU A 89 -5.65 13.25 -8.88
C LEU A 89 -6.87 14.12 -8.62
N MET A 90 -6.83 15.40 -9.00
CA MET A 90 -7.80 16.42 -8.63
C MET A 90 -8.24 17.23 -9.86
N PRO A 91 -8.89 16.58 -10.86
CA PRO A 91 -9.10 17.15 -12.19
C PRO A 91 -9.96 18.43 -12.22
N ASN A 92 -10.77 18.68 -11.19
CA ASN A 92 -11.64 19.85 -11.08
C ASN A 92 -11.13 20.89 -10.07
N LEU A 93 -9.92 20.70 -9.52
CA LEU A 93 -9.33 21.64 -8.58
C LEU A 93 -9.09 23.00 -9.23
N LYS A 94 -9.43 24.06 -8.51
CA LYS A 94 -9.17 25.45 -8.89
C LYS A 94 -8.01 26.00 -8.06
N ALA A 95 -7.39 27.07 -8.54
CA ALA A 95 -6.35 27.78 -7.77
C ALA A 95 -6.83 28.29 -6.40
N THR A 96 -8.14 28.50 -6.23
CA THR A 96 -8.79 28.91 -4.97
C THR A 96 -9.34 27.73 -4.17
N GLY A 97 -9.24 26.51 -4.70
CA GLY A 97 -9.79 25.32 -4.05
C GLY A 97 -8.95 24.89 -2.86
N ILE A 98 -9.57 24.22 -1.91
CA ILE A 98 -8.97 23.79 -0.65
C ILE A 98 -8.74 22.27 -0.66
N ILE A 99 -7.54 21.85 -0.28
CA ILE A 99 -7.20 20.43 -0.08
C ILE A 99 -7.06 20.18 1.42
N ALA A 100 -7.86 19.26 1.95
CA ALA A 100 -7.72 18.77 3.31
C ALA A 100 -6.77 17.56 3.36
N ILE A 101 -5.91 17.51 4.37
CA ILE A 101 -5.06 16.36 4.68
C ILE A 101 -5.46 15.82 6.05
N LYS A 102 -6.07 14.63 6.07
CA LYS A 102 -6.42 13.93 7.31
C LYS A 102 -5.23 13.10 7.78
N VAL A 103 -4.67 13.46 8.94
CA VAL A 103 -3.56 12.74 9.58
C VAL A 103 -4.05 11.96 10.81
N ASN A 104 -3.33 10.95 11.27
CA ASN A 104 -3.67 10.19 12.48
C ASN A 104 -2.81 10.62 13.68
N CYS A 105 -3.37 11.42 14.59
CA CYS A 105 -2.70 11.84 15.81
C CYS A 105 -3.42 11.30 17.05
N ARG A 106 -3.99 10.08 17.00
CA ARG A 106 -4.71 9.51 18.16
C ARG A 106 -3.78 9.16 19.34
N SER A 107 -2.50 8.94 19.05
CA SER A 107 -1.43 8.76 20.04
C SER A 107 -0.17 9.40 19.47
N SER A 108 0.57 10.14 20.30
CA SER A 108 1.87 10.71 19.97
C SER A 108 3.00 9.66 19.92
N ALA A 109 2.75 8.43 20.40
CA ALA A 109 3.74 7.36 20.36
C ALA A 109 3.96 6.77 18.95
N LEU A 110 2.94 6.84 18.09
CA LEU A 110 3.01 6.44 16.68
C LEU A 110 1.90 7.18 15.90
N PRO A 111 2.11 8.48 15.61
CA PRO A 111 1.20 9.26 14.78
C PRO A 111 1.50 9.03 13.29
N THR A 112 0.71 9.65 12.41
CA THR A 112 1.22 10.00 11.08
C THR A 112 2.40 10.95 11.28
N HIS A 113 3.55 10.62 10.70
CA HIS A 113 4.75 11.43 10.88
C HIS A 113 4.64 12.75 10.10
N PRO A 114 5.02 13.90 10.69
CA PRO A 114 5.05 15.17 10.00
C PRO A 114 5.84 15.13 8.68
N GLU A 115 6.94 14.39 8.62
CA GLU A 115 7.81 14.23 7.44
C GLU A 115 7.04 13.65 6.24
N VAL A 116 6.16 12.66 6.48
CA VAL A 116 5.29 12.11 5.42
C VAL A 116 4.26 13.14 4.96
N THR A 117 3.74 13.95 5.90
CA THR A 117 2.78 15.02 5.58
C THR A 117 3.45 16.16 4.81
N ASN A 118 4.67 16.53 5.20
CA ASN A 118 5.47 17.55 4.53
C ASN A 118 5.81 17.12 3.10
N ALA A 119 6.11 15.84 2.88
CA ALA A 119 6.34 15.32 1.54
C ALA A 119 5.13 15.47 0.61
N VAL A 120 3.92 15.26 1.13
CA VAL A 120 2.67 15.57 0.41
C VAL A 120 2.56 17.08 0.14
N ILE A 121 2.80 17.93 1.15
CA ILE A 121 2.72 19.39 1.01
C ILE A 121 3.65 19.90 -0.09
N GLU A 122 4.91 19.50 -0.08
CA GLU A 122 5.89 19.93 -1.08
C GLU A 122 5.52 19.45 -2.49
N GLY A 123 4.95 18.24 -2.62
CA GLY A 123 4.38 17.77 -3.88
C GLY A 123 3.20 18.62 -4.36
N LEU A 124 2.26 18.97 -3.47
CA LEU A 124 1.12 19.82 -3.79
C LEU A 124 1.52 21.24 -4.19
N LYS A 125 2.54 21.82 -3.55
CA LYS A 125 3.09 23.15 -3.87
C LYS A 125 3.68 23.23 -5.28
N GLN A 126 4.10 22.09 -5.84
CA GLN A 126 4.61 22.01 -7.21
C GLN A 126 3.50 22.09 -8.27
N MET A 127 2.23 21.89 -7.91
CA MET A 127 1.13 22.11 -8.85
C MET A 127 1.09 23.58 -9.29
N THR A 128 0.90 23.83 -10.58
CA THR A 128 0.79 25.20 -11.10
C THR A 128 -0.58 25.50 -11.69
N PHE A 129 -1.06 26.72 -11.47
CA PHE A 129 -2.30 27.27 -12.02
C PHE A 129 -1.98 28.60 -12.68
N ALA A 130 -2.07 28.65 -14.01
CA ALA A 130 -1.67 29.82 -14.80
C ALA A 130 -0.24 30.31 -14.46
N GLY A 131 0.69 29.38 -14.25
CA GLY A 131 2.10 29.68 -13.93
C GLY A 131 2.38 30.04 -12.48
N VAL A 132 1.39 30.01 -11.60
CA VAL A 132 1.55 30.26 -10.15
C VAL A 132 1.42 28.96 -9.38
N SER A 133 2.35 28.70 -8.45
CA SER A 133 2.28 27.54 -7.55
C SER A 133 1.00 27.52 -6.72
N PHE A 134 0.52 26.32 -6.39
CA PHE A 134 -0.66 26.16 -5.57
C PHE A 134 -0.46 26.82 -4.19
N PRO A 135 -1.40 27.65 -3.70
CA PRO A 135 -1.19 28.41 -2.48
C PRO A 135 -1.08 27.51 -1.24
N GLU A 136 -0.05 27.70 -0.43
CA GLU A 136 0.14 26.94 0.82
C GLU A 136 -1.08 27.07 1.75
N ASN A 137 -1.68 28.26 1.83
CA ASN A 137 -2.83 28.50 2.71
C ASN A 137 -4.10 27.75 2.28
N ASN A 138 -4.12 27.17 1.08
CA ASN A 138 -5.19 26.31 0.60
C ASN A 138 -4.98 24.83 0.97
N ILE A 139 -3.86 24.49 1.61
CA ILE A 139 -3.58 23.16 2.15
C ILE A 139 -3.92 23.17 3.64
N HIS A 140 -4.82 22.29 4.06
CA HIS A 140 -5.37 22.25 5.42
C HIS A 140 -5.11 20.88 6.06
N ILE A 141 -4.15 20.79 6.98
CA ILE A 141 -3.92 19.60 7.81
C ILE A 141 -4.90 19.60 8.98
N TYR A 142 -5.51 18.44 9.24
CA TYR A 142 -6.37 18.29 10.41
C TYR A 142 -6.35 16.90 11.03
N ASP A 143 -6.64 16.88 12.33
CA ASP A 143 -7.18 15.74 13.06
C ASP A 143 -8.07 16.26 14.20
N ASN A 144 -8.74 15.38 14.93
CA ASN A 144 -9.73 15.73 15.95
C ASN A 144 -9.18 15.60 17.39
N PHE A 145 -8.01 14.99 17.56
CA PHE A 145 -7.44 14.72 18.88
C PHE A 145 -6.44 15.78 19.33
N LYS A 146 -6.98 16.91 19.82
CA LYS A 146 -6.17 18.05 20.28
C LYS A 146 -5.08 17.69 21.28
N ALA A 147 -5.33 16.74 22.17
CA ALA A 147 -4.37 16.34 23.21
C ALA A 147 -3.02 15.87 22.63
N TYR A 148 -3.04 15.17 21.51
CA TYR A 148 -1.86 14.54 20.94
C TYR A 148 -1.37 15.19 19.66
N PHE A 149 -2.15 16.10 19.07
CA PHE A 149 -1.83 16.70 17.78
C PHE A 149 -0.48 17.42 17.79
N SER A 150 -0.25 18.31 18.77
CA SER A 150 1.04 18.99 18.92
C SER A 150 2.16 18.08 19.44
N GLU A 151 1.84 17.11 20.30
CA GLU A 151 2.81 16.11 20.75
C GLU A 151 3.28 15.19 19.61
N SER A 152 2.48 15.06 18.56
CA SER A 152 2.81 14.32 17.33
C SER A 152 3.69 15.13 16.37
N GLY A 153 4.17 16.31 16.78
CA GLY A 153 5.07 17.16 15.98
C GLY A 153 4.37 18.17 15.07
N TYR A 154 3.04 18.21 15.03
CA TYR A 154 2.30 19.19 14.22
C TYR A 154 2.20 20.56 14.88
N THR A 155 2.65 21.60 14.17
CA THR A 155 2.51 22.99 14.61
C THR A 155 1.17 23.57 14.15
N ILE A 156 0.38 24.08 15.09
CA ILE A 156 -0.91 24.73 14.78
C ILE A 156 -0.65 26.03 14.00
N ASN A 157 -1.30 26.18 12.85
CA ASN A 157 -1.33 27.41 12.07
C ASN A 157 -2.76 27.69 11.59
N THR A 158 -3.38 28.73 12.16
CA THR A 158 -4.71 29.22 11.75
C THR A 158 -4.64 30.54 11.00
N SER A 159 -3.44 31.03 10.67
CA SER A 159 -3.23 32.31 9.99
C SER A 159 -3.57 32.25 8.50
N SER A 160 -3.52 33.40 7.83
CA SER A 160 -3.70 33.53 6.38
C SER A 160 -2.40 33.32 5.58
N THR A 161 -1.32 32.88 6.22
CA THR A 161 -0.05 32.58 5.56
C THR A 161 0.43 31.17 5.92
N GLY A 162 1.16 30.54 5.01
CA GLY A 162 1.62 29.15 5.17
C GLY A 162 0.50 28.12 5.16
N VAL A 163 0.88 26.84 5.28
CA VAL A 163 -0.05 25.71 5.38
C VAL A 163 -0.90 25.82 6.64
N ARG A 164 -2.22 25.65 6.50
CA ARG A 164 -3.12 25.67 7.65
C ARG A 164 -3.07 24.32 8.35
N CYS A 165 -2.98 24.34 9.66
CA CYS A 165 -2.83 23.13 10.46
C CYS A 165 -3.59 23.33 11.76
N TYR A 166 -4.65 22.54 11.98
CA TYR A 166 -5.52 22.76 13.14
C TYR A 166 -6.28 21.51 13.54
N THR A 167 -6.65 21.46 14.81
CA THR A 167 -7.57 20.44 15.30
C THR A 167 -9.00 20.87 15.01
N THR A 168 -9.86 19.97 14.56
CA THR A 168 -11.26 20.29 14.27
C THR A 168 -12.23 19.55 15.19
N THR A 169 -13.12 20.30 15.84
CA THR A 169 -14.25 19.80 16.61
C THR A 169 -15.58 20.36 16.09
N GLN A 170 -15.54 21.00 14.91
CA GLN A 170 -16.72 21.54 14.26
C GLN A 170 -17.31 20.49 13.33
N TYR A 171 -18.60 20.23 13.48
CA TYR A 171 -19.32 19.22 12.72
C TYR A 171 -20.56 19.82 12.06
N SER A 172 -20.94 19.22 10.94
CA SER A 172 -22.12 19.56 10.15
C SER A 172 -23.38 19.60 11.00
N SER A 173 -24.31 20.48 10.65
CA SER A 173 -25.67 20.43 11.22
C SER A 173 -26.41 19.15 10.79
N ALA A 174 -26.20 18.72 9.54
CA ALA A 174 -26.72 17.47 9.01
C ALA A 174 -26.15 16.25 9.75
N ARG A 175 -27.01 15.23 9.90
CA ARG A 175 -26.65 13.91 10.42
C ARG A 175 -26.69 12.89 9.29
N TYR A 176 -25.67 12.05 9.25
CA TYR A 176 -25.47 11.00 8.27
C TYR A 176 -25.69 9.65 8.96
N ASP A 177 -26.42 8.77 8.30
CA ASP A 177 -26.58 7.40 8.75
C ASP A 177 -25.36 6.57 8.36
N VAL A 178 -24.69 6.01 9.36
CA VAL A 178 -23.55 5.11 9.19
C VAL A 178 -23.97 3.74 9.70
N ASN A 179 -24.72 3.02 8.85
CA ASN A 179 -25.24 1.68 9.15
C ASN A 179 -26.04 1.64 10.48
N GLY A 180 -26.98 2.56 10.65
CA GLY A 180 -27.80 2.73 11.85
C GLY A 180 -27.19 3.63 12.93
N SER A 181 -25.93 4.04 12.79
CA SER A 181 -25.28 4.99 13.69
C SER A 181 -25.36 6.41 13.13
N SER A 182 -26.08 7.30 13.81
CA SER A 182 -26.18 8.71 13.43
C SER A 182 -24.91 9.47 13.76
N GLN A 183 -24.23 10.01 12.75
CA GLN A 183 -22.98 10.78 12.89
C GLN A 183 -23.11 12.18 12.28
N ARG A 184 -22.42 13.16 12.85
CA ARG A 184 -22.12 14.43 12.15
C ARG A 184 -20.69 14.38 11.63
N ILE A 185 -20.46 14.97 10.47
CA ILE A 185 -19.16 14.94 9.78
C ILE A 185 -18.48 16.29 9.92
N CYS A 186 -17.16 16.30 10.02
CA CYS A 186 -16.39 17.55 10.17
C CYS A 186 -16.76 18.59 9.09
N THR A 187 -16.94 19.85 9.48
CA THR A 187 -17.28 20.96 8.57
C THR A 187 -16.18 21.26 7.56
N LEU A 188 -14.91 20.96 7.88
CA LEU A 188 -13.84 21.03 6.89
C LEU A 188 -14.15 20.11 5.69
N ILE A 189 -14.63 18.90 5.96
CA ILE A 189 -14.92 17.91 4.91
C ILE A 189 -16.25 18.16 4.24
N THR A 190 -17.27 18.62 4.96
CA THR A 190 -18.60 18.88 4.38
C THR A 190 -18.64 20.20 3.63
N ASP A 191 -18.12 21.28 4.22
CA ASP A 191 -18.42 22.65 3.79
C ASP A 191 -17.23 23.37 3.14
N THR A 192 -15.98 22.96 3.41
CA THR A 192 -14.78 23.75 3.05
C THR A 192 -13.90 23.11 1.98
N ALA A 193 -13.51 21.85 2.15
CA ALA A 193 -12.54 21.18 1.27
C ALA A 193 -13.19 20.78 -0.05
N ASP A 194 -12.44 20.93 -1.15
CA ASP A 194 -12.79 20.41 -2.47
C ASP A 194 -12.26 18.99 -2.65
N TYR A 195 -11.07 18.72 -2.11
CA TYR A 195 -10.42 17.41 -2.15
C TYR A 195 -9.85 17.03 -0.78
N LEU A 196 -9.68 15.73 -0.58
CA LEU A 196 -9.21 15.13 0.65
C LEU A 196 -8.10 14.11 0.36
N ILE A 197 -7.00 14.23 1.10
CA ILE A 197 -5.92 13.25 1.17
C ILE A 197 -6.00 12.59 2.55
N ASN A 198 -6.06 11.26 2.58
CA ASN A 198 -6.13 10.50 3.82
C ASN A 198 -4.79 9.81 4.09
N ILE A 199 -4.13 10.17 5.19
CA ILE A 199 -2.86 9.58 5.61
C ILE A 199 -3.08 8.75 6.87
N GLY A 200 -3.17 7.42 6.70
CA GLY A 200 -3.25 6.44 7.78
C GLY A 200 -1.87 6.13 8.36
N VAL A 201 -1.85 5.30 9.41
CA VAL A 201 -0.61 4.85 10.08
C VAL A 201 -0.68 3.34 10.31
N LEU A 202 0.43 2.63 10.17
CA LEU A 202 0.49 1.16 10.30
C LEU A 202 0.49 0.70 11.76
N LYS A 203 -0.67 0.43 12.36
CA LYS A 203 -0.70 -0.16 13.71
C LYS A 203 -1.85 -1.11 13.97
N ASN A 204 -1.60 -2.07 14.83
CA ASN A 204 -2.63 -2.94 15.36
C ASN A 204 -3.62 -2.16 16.24
N HIS A 205 -4.73 -2.79 16.60
CA HIS A 205 -5.72 -2.21 17.50
C HIS A 205 -6.28 -3.27 18.43
N ALA A 206 -5.67 -3.41 19.61
CA ALA A 206 -5.80 -4.58 20.46
C ALA A 206 -7.16 -4.78 21.15
N SER A 207 -8.05 -3.79 21.12
CA SER A 207 -9.28 -3.85 21.93
C SER A 207 -10.59 -3.59 21.19
N MET A 208 -10.56 -3.04 19.97
CA MET A 208 -11.79 -2.51 19.35
C MET A 208 -11.86 -2.53 17.82
N ALA A 209 -10.80 -2.86 17.09
CA ALA A 209 -10.87 -2.85 15.62
C ALA A 209 -9.90 -3.78 14.90
N GLY A 210 -8.99 -4.43 15.61
CA GLY A 210 -7.97 -5.28 15.00
C GLY A 210 -6.78 -4.51 14.42
N ALA A 211 -7.04 -3.48 13.62
CA ALA A 211 -6.02 -2.58 13.07
C ALA A 211 -6.50 -1.12 13.06
N THR A 212 -5.55 -0.20 13.01
CA THR A 212 -5.74 1.20 12.66
C THR A 212 -4.92 1.43 11.41
N LEU A 213 -5.59 1.75 10.30
CA LEU A 213 -5.02 2.01 8.97
C LEU A 213 -5.79 3.18 8.33
N CYS A 214 -5.83 3.30 7.00
CA CYS A 214 -6.47 4.42 6.30
C CYS A 214 -8.00 4.43 6.48
N LEU A 215 -8.69 3.28 6.35
CA LEU A 215 -10.17 3.24 6.51
C LEU A 215 -10.57 3.72 7.90
N LYS A 216 -9.89 3.22 8.94
CA LYS A 216 -10.20 3.59 10.33
C LYS A 216 -9.82 5.04 10.66
N ASN A 217 -8.95 5.68 9.89
CA ASN A 217 -8.50 7.05 10.14
C ASN A 217 -9.67 8.06 10.12
N HIS A 218 -10.73 7.76 9.37
CA HIS A 218 -11.94 8.58 9.32
C HIS A 218 -12.79 8.57 10.60
N PHE A 219 -12.49 7.73 11.60
CA PHE A 219 -13.08 7.93 12.93
C PHE A 219 -12.70 9.28 13.54
N GLY A 220 -11.60 9.91 13.11
CA GLY A 220 -11.27 11.29 13.45
C GLY A 220 -12.08 12.34 12.67
N THR A 221 -12.98 11.95 11.76
CA THR A 221 -13.77 12.86 10.90
C THR A 221 -15.24 12.96 11.32
N CYS A 222 -15.69 12.15 12.29
CA CYS A 222 -17.05 12.16 12.83
C CYS A 222 -17.09 12.51 14.32
N ASP A 223 -18.26 12.92 14.80
CA ASP A 223 -18.42 13.43 16.18
C ASP A 223 -18.53 12.34 17.26
N SER A 224 -19.04 11.15 16.91
CA SER A 224 -19.28 10.07 17.88
C SER A 224 -18.70 8.72 17.43
N PRO A 225 -17.38 8.63 17.13
CA PRO A 225 -16.76 7.39 16.65
C PRO A 225 -16.88 6.24 17.65
N ARG A 226 -16.99 6.53 18.96
CA ARG A 226 -17.11 5.49 20.00
C ARG A 226 -18.34 4.59 19.79
N ASN A 227 -19.43 5.14 19.26
CA ASN A 227 -20.66 4.40 18.99
C ASN A 227 -20.50 3.34 17.88
N MET A 228 -19.40 3.44 17.12
CA MET A 228 -19.11 2.63 15.95
C MET A 228 -17.96 1.63 16.20
N HIS A 229 -17.60 1.37 17.46
CA HIS A 229 -16.57 0.36 17.79
C HIS A 229 -17.14 -1.03 18.14
N ILE A 230 -18.48 -1.18 18.12
CA ILE A 230 -19.10 -2.50 18.23
C ILE A 230 -18.71 -3.37 17.03
N ASN A 231 -18.65 -4.69 17.24
CA ASN A 231 -18.22 -5.66 16.22
C ASN A 231 -16.90 -5.27 15.52
N TYR A 232 -15.92 -4.82 16.31
CA TYR A 232 -14.62 -4.37 15.82
C TYR A 232 -14.68 -3.23 14.77
N GLY A 233 -15.76 -2.47 14.77
CA GLY A 233 -16.01 -1.39 13.81
C GLY A 233 -16.54 -1.83 12.45
N ASP A 234 -16.88 -3.10 12.27
CA ASP A 234 -17.48 -3.63 11.05
C ASP A 234 -19.03 -3.64 11.18
N PRO A 235 -19.80 -3.08 10.22
CA PRO A 235 -19.37 -2.44 8.97
C PRO A 235 -19.22 -0.92 9.04
N TYR A 236 -19.30 -0.33 10.25
CA TYR A 236 -19.32 1.10 10.47
C TYR A 236 -18.15 1.86 9.85
N ILE A 237 -16.93 1.28 9.89
CA ILE A 237 -15.74 1.88 9.28
C ILE A 237 -15.93 1.99 7.76
N GLY A 238 -16.32 0.90 7.09
CA GLY A 238 -16.62 0.92 5.65
C GLY A 238 -17.76 1.89 5.32
N ALA A 239 -18.87 1.81 6.06
CA ALA A 239 -20.02 2.70 5.89
C ALA A 239 -19.67 4.18 6.03
N LEU A 240 -18.79 4.54 6.98
CA LEU A 240 -18.36 5.92 7.19
C LEU A 240 -17.56 6.44 5.99
N ASN A 241 -16.60 5.64 5.51
CA ASN A 241 -15.80 5.98 4.34
C ASN A 241 -16.66 6.11 3.07
N ALA A 242 -17.80 5.40 3.02
CA ALA A 242 -18.73 5.42 1.91
C ALA A 242 -19.68 6.63 1.87
N LEU A 243 -19.70 7.45 2.93
CA LEU A 243 -20.52 8.66 2.94
C LEU A 243 -20.08 9.62 1.83
N GLU A 244 -21.06 10.21 1.15
CA GLU A 244 -20.86 11.14 0.02
C GLU A 244 -19.79 12.21 0.31
N PRO A 245 -19.81 12.94 1.45
CA PRO A 245 -18.84 14.00 1.71
C PRO A 245 -17.39 13.51 1.86
N ILE A 246 -17.19 12.22 2.17
CA ILE A 246 -15.86 11.61 2.32
C ILE A 246 -15.46 10.95 1.00
N LYS A 247 -16.27 10.01 0.51
CA LYS A 247 -15.98 9.18 -0.67
C LYS A 247 -15.72 10.02 -1.91
N ASN A 248 -16.48 11.08 -2.14
CA ASN A 248 -16.37 11.88 -3.35
C ASN A 248 -15.20 12.86 -3.33
N LYS A 249 -14.68 13.20 -2.15
CA LYS A 249 -13.57 14.15 -1.98
C LYS A 249 -12.23 13.47 -1.85
N GLN A 250 -12.19 12.24 -1.33
CA GLN A 250 -10.93 11.51 -1.14
C GLN A 250 -10.29 11.16 -2.48
N CYS A 251 -9.17 11.81 -2.81
CA CYS A 251 -8.46 11.60 -4.08
C CYS A 251 -7.37 10.53 -3.99
N ILE A 252 -6.82 10.29 -2.79
CA ILE A 252 -5.79 9.27 -2.54
C ILE A 252 -5.78 8.88 -1.05
N SER A 253 -5.41 7.64 -0.79
CA SER A 253 -5.04 7.14 0.54
C SER A 253 -3.57 6.78 0.56
N ILE A 254 -2.88 7.20 1.62
CA ILE A 254 -1.46 6.94 1.86
C ILE A 254 -1.36 6.30 3.24
N LEU A 255 -0.73 5.15 3.32
CA LEU A 255 -0.40 4.52 4.58
C LEU A 255 1.04 4.85 4.93
N ASP A 256 1.21 5.60 6.02
CA ASP A 256 2.50 5.78 6.66
C ASP A 256 2.89 4.47 7.37
N ALA A 257 3.85 3.77 6.75
CA ALA A 257 4.42 2.52 7.22
C ALA A 257 5.95 2.65 7.34
N LEU A 258 6.47 3.85 7.62
CA LEU A 258 7.89 4.00 7.95
C LEU A 258 8.22 3.19 9.21
N TYR A 259 7.36 3.34 10.21
CA TYR A 259 7.30 2.49 11.39
C TYR A 259 5.95 1.80 11.48
N GLY A 260 5.91 0.67 12.19
CA GLY A 260 4.66 0.02 12.52
C GLY A 260 4.61 -0.52 13.94
N ALA A 261 3.39 -0.78 14.42
CA ALA A 261 3.15 -1.41 15.72
C ALA A 261 2.30 -2.66 15.57
N ALA A 262 2.90 -3.83 15.82
CA ALA A 262 2.21 -5.12 15.78
C ALA A 262 1.42 -5.40 17.07
N GLU A 263 1.76 -4.70 18.15
CA GLU A 263 1.14 -4.80 19.47
C GLU A 263 1.10 -3.43 20.18
N GLY A 264 0.33 -3.33 21.27
CA GLY A 264 0.22 -2.12 22.08
C GLY A 264 -0.66 -1.01 21.49
N GLY A 265 -1.10 -1.12 20.23
CA GLY A 265 -2.01 -0.17 19.60
C GLY A 265 -3.39 -0.11 20.28
N PRO A 266 -4.06 1.05 20.28
CA PRO A 266 -3.72 2.24 19.50
C PRO A 266 -2.77 3.25 20.19
N TYR A 267 -2.36 2.99 21.44
CA TYR A 267 -1.60 3.96 22.25
C TYR A 267 -0.10 3.67 22.32
N GLY A 268 0.31 2.43 22.09
CA GLY A 268 1.72 2.03 22.03
C GLY A 268 2.48 2.68 20.87
N GLY A 269 3.81 2.71 21.01
CA GLY A 269 4.73 3.18 19.97
C GLY A 269 5.07 2.11 18.95
N ALA A 270 5.98 2.45 18.05
CA ALA A 270 6.51 1.52 17.05
C ALA A 270 7.14 0.28 17.69
N THR A 271 6.87 -0.89 17.10
CA THR A 271 7.48 -2.17 17.49
C THR A 271 8.32 -2.77 16.36
N PHE A 272 8.24 -2.22 15.15
CA PHE A 272 9.08 -2.59 14.02
C PHE A 272 9.27 -1.40 13.06
N VAL A 273 10.34 -1.46 12.27
CA VAL A 273 10.61 -0.56 11.15
C VAL A 273 10.16 -1.27 9.88
N ALA A 274 9.41 -0.57 9.03
CA ALA A 274 8.98 -1.08 7.73
C ALA A 274 9.50 -0.25 6.55
N ASN A 275 9.91 1.01 6.78
CA ASN A 275 10.51 1.87 5.77
C ASN A 275 9.66 2.03 4.51
N LYS A 276 8.33 1.95 4.63
CA LYS A 276 7.41 1.91 3.49
C LYS A 276 6.42 3.08 3.48
N LEU A 277 6.08 3.52 2.28
CA LEU A 277 4.85 4.24 1.98
C LEU A 277 4.00 3.38 1.04
N ILE A 278 2.71 3.21 1.36
CA ILE A 278 1.77 2.51 0.47
C ILE A 278 0.69 3.48 0.04
N MET A 279 0.46 3.64 -1.26
CA MET A 279 -0.50 4.63 -1.76
C MET A 279 -1.34 4.14 -2.94
N SER A 280 -2.61 4.55 -2.94
CA SER A 280 -3.56 4.26 -4.01
C SER A 280 -4.79 5.18 -3.94
N LYS A 281 -5.54 5.26 -5.04
CA LYS A 281 -6.93 5.75 -5.05
C LYS A 281 -7.91 4.73 -4.44
N ASP A 282 -7.51 3.46 -4.37
CA ASP A 282 -8.24 2.37 -3.74
C ASP A 282 -7.79 2.21 -2.28
N ILE A 283 -8.62 2.68 -1.36
CA ILE A 283 -8.33 2.64 0.08
C ILE A 283 -8.37 1.22 0.66
N VAL A 284 -9.18 0.32 0.08
CA VAL A 284 -9.29 -1.05 0.57
C VAL A 284 -8.02 -1.83 0.22
N ALA A 285 -7.45 -1.59 -0.97
CA ALA A 285 -6.21 -2.22 -1.40
C ALA A 285 -5.02 -1.74 -0.54
N VAL A 286 -4.98 -0.45 -0.19
CA VAL A 286 -3.98 0.10 0.75
C VAL A 286 -4.10 -0.57 2.13
N ASP A 287 -5.32 -0.65 2.69
CA ASP A 287 -5.53 -1.28 4.00
C ASP A 287 -5.30 -2.80 3.98
N HIS A 288 -5.58 -3.46 2.85
CA HIS A 288 -5.27 -4.88 2.66
C HIS A 288 -3.76 -5.13 2.80
N LEU A 289 -2.92 -4.39 2.09
CA LEU A 289 -1.46 -4.51 2.20
C LEU A 289 -0.95 -4.11 3.58
N GLY A 290 -1.54 -3.07 4.19
CA GLY A 290 -1.24 -2.70 5.59
C GLY A 290 -1.57 -3.83 6.58
N ARG A 291 -2.69 -4.54 6.38
CA ARG A 291 -3.05 -5.71 7.19
C ARG A 291 -2.05 -6.85 6.99
N GLU A 292 -1.61 -7.12 5.76
CA GLU A 292 -0.60 -8.13 5.46
C GLU A 292 0.73 -7.81 6.17
N LEU A 293 1.21 -6.56 6.13
CA LEU A 293 2.42 -6.16 6.86
C LEU A 293 2.30 -6.41 8.36
N LEU A 294 1.16 -6.09 8.98
CA LEU A 294 0.95 -6.40 10.40
C LEU A 294 0.90 -7.91 10.67
N GLN A 295 0.36 -8.69 9.73
CA GLN A 295 0.31 -10.15 9.82
C GLN A 295 1.70 -10.79 9.71
N GLU A 296 2.57 -10.27 8.84
CA GLU A 296 3.98 -10.67 8.73
C GLU A 296 4.74 -10.44 10.05
N GLN A 297 4.34 -9.41 10.80
CA GLN A 297 4.85 -9.12 12.14
C GLN A 297 4.12 -9.88 13.26
N ASN A 298 3.36 -10.92 12.93
CA ASN A 298 2.61 -11.78 13.86
C ASN A 298 1.63 -11.01 14.77
N SER A 299 1.08 -9.89 14.30
CA SER A 299 0.07 -9.16 15.07
C SER A 299 -1.18 -10.03 15.26
N SER A 300 -1.53 -10.31 16.51
CA SER A 300 -2.64 -11.23 16.84
C SER A 300 -4.02 -10.67 16.53
N THR A 301 -4.14 -9.36 16.32
CA THR A 301 -5.42 -8.65 16.27
C THR A 301 -5.88 -8.40 14.84
N VAL A 302 -5.04 -8.60 13.83
CA VAL A 302 -5.34 -8.34 12.41
C VAL A 302 -6.51 -9.16 11.87
N SER A 303 -6.75 -10.34 12.45
CA SER A 303 -7.91 -11.19 12.13
C SER A 303 -9.25 -10.55 12.48
N TRP A 304 -9.27 -9.54 13.34
CA TRP A 304 -10.47 -8.80 13.73
C TRP A 304 -10.74 -7.58 12.85
N ALA A 305 -9.81 -7.21 11.96
CA ALA A 305 -9.97 -6.10 11.02
C ALA A 305 -10.86 -6.49 9.82
N SER A 306 -12.01 -7.12 10.08
CA SER A 306 -12.96 -7.58 9.06
C SER A 306 -13.63 -6.42 8.30
N TYR A 307 -13.56 -5.20 8.85
CA TYR A 307 -14.02 -3.99 8.17
C TYR A 307 -13.31 -3.75 6.83
N ILE A 308 -12.09 -4.27 6.64
CA ILE A 308 -11.36 -4.18 5.37
C ILE A 308 -12.07 -5.04 4.32
N ASP A 309 -12.52 -6.23 4.72
CA ASP A 309 -13.19 -7.16 3.83
C ASP A 309 -14.61 -6.69 3.50
N SER A 310 -15.34 -6.15 4.49
CA SER A 310 -16.69 -5.64 4.27
C SER A 310 -16.73 -4.30 3.52
N ALA A 311 -15.64 -3.50 3.56
CA ALA A 311 -15.53 -2.24 2.83
C ALA A 311 -15.67 -2.40 1.30
N VAL A 312 -15.35 -3.57 0.75
CA VAL A 312 -15.57 -3.91 -0.67
C VAL A 312 -17.05 -3.78 -1.05
N ASN A 313 -17.97 -4.14 -0.14
CA ASN A 313 -19.42 -4.06 -0.39
C ASN A 313 -19.92 -2.62 -0.51
N TYR A 314 -19.14 -1.63 -0.06
CA TYR A 314 -19.43 -0.20 -0.22
C TYR A 314 -18.82 0.39 -1.51
N GLY A 315 -18.19 -0.44 -2.35
CA GLY A 315 -17.49 -0.02 -3.56
C GLY A 315 -16.38 0.96 -3.25
N LEU A 316 -15.64 0.71 -2.17
CA LEU A 316 -14.48 1.50 -1.75
C LEU A 316 -13.16 0.99 -2.35
N GLY A 317 -13.19 -0.18 -2.98
CA GLY A 317 -12.00 -0.81 -3.51
C GLY A 317 -12.06 -2.33 -3.50
N THR A 318 -10.88 -2.95 -3.59
CA THR A 318 -10.70 -4.41 -3.54
C THR A 318 -9.74 -4.84 -2.45
N ASN A 319 -10.01 -6.00 -1.83
CA ASN A 319 -9.11 -6.73 -0.93
C ASN A 319 -8.61 -8.04 -1.57
N ASP A 320 -8.80 -8.20 -2.88
CA ASP A 320 -8.34 -9.36 -3.66
C ASP A 320 -7.05 -8.99 -4.41
N PRO A 321 -5.89 -9.56 -4.04
CA PRO A 321 -4.62 -9.28 -4.71
C PRO A 321 -4.62 -9.54 -6.23
N SER A 322 -5.47 -10.44 -6.73
CA SER A 322 -5.58 -10.70 -8.18
C SER A 322 -6.20 -9.54 -8.96
N GLN A 323 -6.87 -8.63 -8.25
CA GLN A 323 -7.45 -7.41 -8.80
C GLN A 323 -6.57 -6.18 -8.57
N MET A 324 -5.36 -6.35 -8.04
CA MET A 324 -4.41 -5.28 -7.78
C MET A 324 -3.28 -5.26 -8.81
N ASP A 325 -2.85 -4.07 -9.22
CA ASP A 325 -1.61 -3.82 -9.95
C ASP A 325 -0.62 -3.21 -8.96
N ILE A 326 0.16 -4.07 -8.28
CA ILE A 326 1.08 -3.64 -7.22
C ILE A 326 2.44 -3.29 -7.83
N ILE A 327 2.81 -2.02 -7.73
CA ILE A 327 4.10 -1.49 -8.16
C ILE A 327 4.99 -1.36 -6.93
N ASN A 328 6.11 -2.09 -6.91
CA ASN A 328 7.10 -1.99 -5.83
C ASN A 328 8.29 -1.15 -6.30
N ILE A 329 8.65 -0.15 -5.51
CA ILE A 329 9.80 0.73 -5.72
C ILE A 329 10.71 0.59 -4.51
N THR A 330 12.01 0.39 -4.73
CA THR A 330 12.98 0.19 -3.64
C THR A 330 14.15 1.15 -3.80
N ASN A 331 14.48 1.88 -2.73
CA ASN A 331 15.55 2.87 -2.64
C ASN A 331 15.54 3.86 -3.83
N PRO A 332 14.42 4.57 -4.06
CA PRO A 332 14.32 5.53 -5.16
C PRO A 332 15.36 6.65 -5.03
N THR A 333 15.82 7.19 -6.16
CA THR A 333 16.83 8.26 -6.20
C THR A 333 16.33 9.53 -6.87
N THR A 334 16.88 10.68 -6.48
CA THR A 334 16.57 12.01 -7.04
C THR A 334 17.03 12.23 -8.48
N THR A 335 17.86 11.36 -9.04
CA THR A 335 18.34 11.52 -10.43
C THR A 335 17.23 11.17 -11.41
N GLY A 336 16.54 12.20 -11.91
CA GLY A 336 15.62 12.07 -13.04
C GLY A 336 16.37 11.68 -14.31
N VAL A 337 16.34 10.39 -14.64
CA VAL A 337 15.90 9.82 -15.92
C VAL A 337 15.45 8.39 -15.60
N GLU A 338 14.18 8.20 -15.23
CA GLU A 338 13.55 6.90 -15.48
C GLU A 338 13.13 6.92 -16.94
N ASN A 339 13.72 6.03 -17.74
CA ASN A 339 13.21 5.73 -19.06
C ASN A 339 11.72 5.49 -18.93
N SER A 340 10.93 6.26 -19.68
CA SER A 340 9.51 6.06 -19.88
C SER A 340 9.29 4.80 -20.73
N ASP A 341 9.71 3.65 -20.21
CA ASP A 341 9.24 2.37 -20.65
C ASP A 341 8.10 1.98 -19.71
N ASN A 342 6.89 2.35 -20.12
CA ASN A 342 5.64 1.75 -19.67
C ASN A 342 5.63 0.25 -20.04
N ASN A 343 6.44 -0.53 -19.34
CA ASN A 343 6.26 -1.95 -19.17
C ASN A 343 6.41 -2.23 -17.69
N LEU A 344 5.33 -2.75 -17.10
CA LEU A 344 5.39 -3.50 -15.85
C LEU A 344 6.60 -4.42 -15.95
N ASN A 345 7.70 -4.10 -15.26
CA ASN A 345 8.88 -4.94 -15.26
C ASN A 345 8.64 -6.07 -14.26
N VAL A 346 7.56 -6.82 -14.51
CA VAL A 346 7.60 -8.26 -14.31
C VAL A 346 8.72 -8.71 -15.22
N PRO A 347 9.84 -9.20 -14.69
CA PRO A 347 10.90 -9.68 -15.54
C PRO A 347 10.33 -10.71 -16.50
N ASN A 348 10.45 -10.45 -17.81
CA ASN A 348 9.96 -11.36 -18.85
C ASN A 348 10.67 -12.74 -18.80
N ASP A 349 11.69 -12.88 -17.95
CA ASP A 349 12.47 -14.09 -17.73
C ASP A 349 12.85 -14.24 -16.25
N PHE A 350 13.39 -15.38 -15.87
CA PHE A 350 13.92 -15.60 -14.53
C PHE A 350 14.98 -14.54 -14.17
N GLN A 351 15.04 -14.11 -12.92
CA GLN A 351 16.09 -13.20 -12.42
C GLN A 351 16.73 -13.77 -11.17
N LEU A 352 18.03 -13.59 -11.03
CA LEU A 352 18.79 -13.87 -9.82
C LEU A 352 19.40 -12.56 -9.33
N GLU A 353 19.00 -12.09 -8.15
CA GLU A 353 19.55 -10.88 -7.55
C GLU A 353 20.86 -11.19 -6.82
N GLN A 354 21.65 -10.14 -6.59
CA GLN A 354 22.82 -10.24 -5.75
C GLN A 354 22.43 -10.64 -4.31
N ASN A 355 23.24 -11.47 -3.67
CA ASN A 355 22.98 -11.90 -2.30
C ASN A 355 23.17 -10.73 -1.32
N TYR A 356 22.35 -10.68 -0.26
CA TYR A 356 22.50 -9.68 0.81
C TYR A 356 22.45 -10.32 2.21
N PRO A 357 23.40 -9.98 3.10
CA PRO A 357 24.56 -9.12 2.84
C PRO A 357 25.61 -9.80 1.92
N ASN A 358 26.43 -9.00 1.24
CA ASN A 358 27.64 -9.42 0.52
C ASN A 358 28.70 -8.29 0.62
N PRO A 359 29.85 -8.51 1.29
CA PRO A 359 30.27 -9.73 1.97
C PRO A 359 29.41 -10.10 3.19
N PHE A 360 29.47 -11.36 3.65
CA PHE A 360 28.71 -11.86 4.80
C PHE A 360 29.52 -12.75 5.75
N ASN A 361 29.15 -12.84 7.03
CA ASN A 361 29.91 -13.58 8.06
C ASN A 361 29.29 -14.92 8.48
N ALA A 362 27.97 -14.96 8.69
CA ALA A 362 27.26 -16.12 9.26
C ALA A 362 26.16 -16.68 8.35
N GLY A 363 25.67 -15.87 7.41
CA GLY A 363 24.71 -16.28 6.40
C GLY A 363 24.31 -15.11 5.51
N THR A 364 23.69 -15.43 4.38
CA THR A 364 23.23 -14.46 3.39
C THR A 364 21.89 -14.91 2.81
N LYS A 365 21.10 -13.97 2.30
CA LYS A 365 19.85 -14.24 1.60
C LYS A 365 20.06 -14.04 0.11
N ILE A 366 19.54 -14.95 -0.70
CA ILE A 366 19.58 -14.92 -2.15
C ILE A 366 18.14 -14.80 -2.63
N LYS A 367 17.85 -13.69 -3.31
CA LYS A 367 16.53 -13.42 -3.90
C LYS A 367 16.56 -13.74 -5.38
N PHE A 368 15.46 -14.27 -5.90
CA PHE A 368 15.32 -14.56 -7.32
C PHE A 368 13.85 -14.52 -7.73
N TYR A 369 13.59 -14.12 -8.98
CA TYR A 369 12.26 -14.05 -9.56
C TYR A 369 12.02 -15.24 -10.49
N ALA A 370 10.88 -15.91 -10.31
CA ALA A 370 10.40 -16.94 -11.20
C ALA A 370 9.32 -16.38 -12.13
N ALA A 371 9.66 -16.18 -13.42
CA ALA A 371 8.72 -15.66 -14.42
C ALA A 371 7.61 -16.64 -14.83
N LYS A 372 7.76 -17.93 -14.49
CA LYS A 372 6.75 -18.96 -14.66
C LYS A 372 6.95 -20.06 -13.62
N THR A 373 5.86 -20.76 -13.31
CA THR A 373 5.93 -21.98 -12.48
C THR A 373 6.75 -23.06 -13.19
N GLY A 374 7.73 -23.64 -12.50
CA GLY A 374 8.60 -24.69 -13.07
C GLY A 374 9.75 -25.09 -12.15
N GLU A 375 10.52 -26.10 -12.59
CA GLU A 375 11.68 -26.63 -11.88
C GLU A 375 12.83 -25.62 -11.84
N VAL A 376 13.34 -25.35 -10.63
CA VAL A 376 14.45 -24.45 -10.37
C VAL A 376 15.53 -25.14 -9.55
N GLU A 377 16.78 -24.97 -9.96
CA GLU A 377 17.98 -25.37 -9.22
C GLU A 377 18.77 -24.11 -8.81
N LEU A 378 19.07 -23.98 -7.52
CA LEU A 378 19.98 -22.98 -6.99
C LEU A 378 21.10 -23.69 -6.21
N ALA A 379 22.32 -23.64 -6.72
CA ALA A 379 23.46 -24.40 -6.18
C ALA A 379 24.71 -23.52 -6.04
N ILE A 380 25.44 -23.73 -4.94
CA ILE A 380 26.64 -22.97 -4.57
C ILE A 380 27.89 -23.77 -4.90
N TYR A 381 28.86 -23.10 -5.49
CA TYR A 381 30.17 -23.63 -5.86
C TYR A 381 31.26 -22.76 -5.22
N ASN A 382 32.43 -23.34 -4.93
CA ASN A 382 33.60 -22.57 -4.49
C ASN A 382 34.38 -22.00 -5.69
N ALA A 383 35.39 -21.19 -5.42
CA ALA A 383 36.25 -20.59 -6.46
C ALA A 383 36.97 -21.59 -7.39
N ARG A 384 37.05 -22.88 -7.02
CA ARG A 384 37.60 -23.96 -7.87
C ARG A 384 36.53 -24.67 -8.70
N GLY A 385 35.28 -24.20 -8.66
CA GLY A 385 34.14 -24.84 -9.31
C GLY A 385 33.65 -26.11 -8.63
N GLN A 386 34.11 -26.41 -7.41
CA GLN A 386 33.62 -27.57 -6.66
C GLN A 386 32.28 -27.24 -6.04
N HIS A 387 31.32 -28.16 -6.15
CA HIS A 387 30.01 -28.04 -5.55
C HIS A 387 30.11 -28.00 -4.02
N VAL A 388 29.36 -27.08 -3.40
CA VAL A 388 29.37 -26.82 -1.96
C VAL A 388 28.03 -27.21 -1.35
N ARG A 389 26.92 -26.72 -1.92
CA ARG A 389 25.56 -26.96 -1.42
C ARG A 389 24.50 -26.62 -2.46
N THR A 390 23.48 -27.46 -2.60
CA THR A 390 22.25 -27.10 -3.30
C THR A 390 21.23 -26.53 -2.32
N LEU A 391 20.71 -25.32 -2.60
CA LEU A 391 19.75 -24.61 -1.76
C LEU A 391 18.30 -24.84 -2.21
N VAL A 392 18.08 -24.95 -3.53
CA VAL A 392 16.78 -25.19 -4.14
C VAL A 392 16.98 -26.21 -5.26
N ASN A 393 16.11 -27.22 -5.34
CA ASN A 393 16.04 -28.17 -6.45
C ASN A 393 14.62 -28.75 -6.51
N ARG A 394 13.66 -27.94 -6.95
CA ARG A 394 12.23 -28.28 -7.00
C ARG A 394 11.45 -27.34 -7.90
N SER A 395 10.22 -27.74 -8.26
CA SER A 395 9.24 -26.83 -8.84
C SER A 395 8.82 -25.75 -7.85
N ILE A 396 8.78 -24.51 -8.32
CA ILE A 396 8.31 -23.34 -7.57
C ILE A 396 7.26 -22.59 -8.39
N ASN A 397 6.38 -21.85 -7.71
CA ASN A 397 5.38 -21.00 -8.37
C ASN A 397 6.01 -19.74 -8.95
N THR A 398 5.33 -19.12 -9.91
CA THR A 398 5.69 -17.78 -10.41
C THR A 398 5.72 -16.74 -9.27
N GLY A 399 6.62 -15.76 -9.34
CA GLY A 399 6.78 -14.72 -8.32
C GLY A 399 8.18 -14.62 -7.73
N TRP A 400 8.34 -13.75 -6.73
CA TRP A 400 9.59 -13.56 -6.00
C TRP A 400 9.81 -14.65 -4.95
N HIS A 401 11.04 -15.15 -4.85
CA HIS A 401 11.46 -16.14 -3.88
C HIS A 401 12.74 -15.69 -3.17
N GLN A 402 12.91 -16.13 -1.93
CA GLN A 402 14.10 -15.89 -1.14
C GLN A 402 14.55 -17.16 -0.43
N VAL A 403 15.84 -17.45 -0.47
CA VAL A 403 16.45 -18.57 0.24
C VAL A 403 17.69 -18.10 0.99
N ALA A 404 17.93 -18.67 2.17
CA ALA A 404 19.10 -18.37 2.98
C ALA A 404 20.19 -19.41 2.78
N TRP A 405 21.45 -18.96 2.73
CA TRP A 405 22.61 -19.80 2.91
C TRP A 405 23.31 -19.45 4.23
N ASP A 406 23.53 -20.46 5.06
CA ASP A 406 24.15 -20.38 6.40
C ASP A 406 25.68 -20.54 6.37
N GLY A 407 26.30 -20.46 5.19
CA GLY A 407 27.74 -20.67 5.03
C GLY A 407 28.21 -22.12 5.21
N ARG A 408 27.31 -23.12 5.25
CA ARG A 408 27.67 -24.54 5.38
C ARG A 408 27.61 -25.30 4.05
N ASN A 409 28.42 -26.35 3.92
CA ASN A 409 28.35 -27.30 2.82
C ASN A 409 27.27 -28.38 3.05
N GLU A 410 27.06 -29.29 2.10
CA GLU A 410 26.06 -30.37 2.22
C GLU A 410 26.28 -31.30 3.43
N ALA A 411 27.53 -31.49 3.86
CA ALA A 411 27.85 -32.28 5.05
C ALA A 411 27.65 -31.50 6.37
N GLY A 412 27.04 -30.31 6.33
CA GLY A 412 26.78 -29.45 7.49
C GLY A 412 28.01 -28.75 8.05
N ARG A 413 29.17 -28.85 7.40
CA ARG A 413 30.43 -28.24 7.87
C ARG A 413 30.52 -26.81 7.37
N MET A 414 31.09 -25.93 8.19
CA MET A 414 31.33 -24.53 7.80
C MET A 414 32.25 -24.46 6.58
N ALA A 415 31.85 -23.66 5.60
CA ALA A 415 32.67 -23.33 4.44
C ALA A 415 33.80 -22.38 4.86
N ALA A 416 34.91 -22.38 4.14
CA ALA A 416 36.03 -21.48 4.42
C ALA A 416 35.71 -20.05 3.98
N SER A 417 36.34 -19.03 4.58
CA SER A 417 36.25 -17.67 4.04
C SER A 417 36.77 -17.65 2.60
N GLY A 418 36.13 -16.88 1.74
CA GLY A 418 36.51 -16.77 0.34
C GLY A 418 35.34 -16.53 -0.59
N ILE A 419 35.63 -16.68 -1.88
CA ILE A 419 34.68 -16.44 -2.97
C ILE A 419 33.88 -17.72 -3.26
N TYR A 420 32.57 -17.55 -3.36
CA TYR A 420 31.62 -18.57 -3.77
C TYR A 420 30.79 -18.05 -4.94
N ILE A 421 30.32 -18.97 -5.78
CA ILE A 421 29.48 -18.66 -6.92
C ILE A 421 28.16 -19.40 -6.73
N CYS A 422 27.06 -18.65 -6.71
CA CYS A 422 25.73 -19.24 -6.69
C CYS A 422 25.20 -19.33 -8.13
N HIS A 423 24.94 -20.54 -8.61
CA HIS A 423 24.34 -20.81 -9.90
C HIS A 423 22.83 -20.99 -9.77
N PHE A 424 22.09 -20.32 -10.64
CA PHE A 424 20.66 -20.50 -10.85
C PHE A 424 20.41 -21.18 -12.20
N ARG A 425 19.52 -22.17 -12.22
CA ARG A 425 19.07 -22.85 -13.44
C ARG A 425 17.57 -23.06 -13.43
N SER A 426 16.94 -22.81 -14.58
CA SER A 426 15.52 -23.11 -14.83
C SER A 426 15.32 -23.39 -16.32
N GLY A 427 15.10 -24.67 -16.68
CA GLY A 427 15.07 -25.09 -18.09
C GLY A 427 16.35 -24.70 -18.85
N SER A 428 16.23 -23.86 -19.88
CA SER A 428 17.35 -23.33 -20.66
C SER A 428 18.02 -22.10 -20.04
N TYR A 429 17.39 -21.45 -19.07
CA TYR A 429 17.92 -20.25 -18.42
C TYR A 429 18.99 -20.61 -17.38
N LYS A 430 20.11 -19.88 -17.41
CA LYS A 430 21.23 -20.03 -16.46
C LYS A 430 21.76 -18.65 -16.09
N ASN A 431 21.95 -18.42 -14.80
CA ASN A 431 22.58 -17.20 -14.30
C ASN A 431 23.45 -17.51 -13.07
N ALA A 432 24.34 -16.60 -12.69
CA ALA A 432 25.24 -16.78 -11.57
C ALA A 432 25.56 -15.45 -10.87
N ILE A 433 25.72 -15.50 -9.55
CA ILE A 433 26.20 -14.37 -8.74
C ILE A 433 27.42 -14.78 -7.92
N THR A 434 28.30 -13.81 -7.69
CA THR A 434 29.51 -14.00 -6.87
C THR A 434 29.28 -13.48 -5.46
N MET A 435 29.56 -14.33 -4.47
CA MET A 435 29.35 -14.08 -3.05
C MET A 435 30.68 -14.17 -2.29
N GLN A 436 30.87 -13.29 -1.31
CA GLN A 436 32.07 -13.25 -0.47
C GLN A 436 31.72 -13.60 0.98
N LEU A 437 32.19 -14.76 1.44
CA LEU A 437 32.08 -15.19 2.84
C LEU A 437 33.33 -14.72 3.59
N LEU A 438 33.11 -13.91 4.63
CA LEU A 438 34.10 -13.50 5.61
C LEU A 438 33.93 -14.37 6.87
N LYS A 439 34.99 -14.50 7.66
CA LYS A 439 34.90 -15.13 9.00
C LYS A 439 35.04 -14.08 10.07
#